data_AF-A0A3G9I3K6-F1
#
_entry.id   AF-A0A3G9I3K6-F1
#
_cell.length_a   1.000
_cell.length_b   1.000
_cell.length_c   1.000
_cell.angle_alpha   90.00
_cell.angle_beta   90.00
_cell.angle_gamma   90.00
#
_symmetry.space_group_name_H-M   'P 1'
#
loop_
_entity.id
_entity.type
_entity.pdbx_description
1 polymer ?
#
loop_
_entity_poly.entity_id
_entity_poly.type
_entity_poly.pdbx_seq_one_letter_code
_entity_poly.pdbx_strand_id
1 'polypeptide(L)' 'MNQQRFDDSTLIRIFALHELHRLKEHGLTRGALLDYHSRYKLVFLAHSQPEYRKLG' A
#
# COMPACT_ATOMS: atom_id res chain seq x y z
N MET A 1 -14.57 -3.87 -25.74
CA MET A 1 -13.72 -4.13 -24.55
C MET A 1 -14.40 -3.52 -23.34
N ASN A 2 -14.76 -4.31 -22.33
CA ASN A 2 -15.31 -3.79 -21.08
C ASN A 2 -14.16 -3.15 -20.29
N GLN A 3 -14.14 -1.82 -20.23
CA GLN A 3 -13.21 -1.08 -19.38
C GLN A 3 -13.66 -1.26 -17.92
N GLN A 4 -12.99 -2.15 -17.19
CA GLN A 4 -13.24 -2.28 -15.76
C GLN A 4 -12.81 -0.97 -15.09
N ARG A 5 -13.78 -0.21 -14.57
CA ARG A 5 -13.51 1.03 -13.85
C ARG A 5 -13.15 0.67 -12.42
N PHE A 6 -11.94 1.00 -12.02
CA PHE A 6 -11.54 0.95 -10.62
C PHE A 6 -12.03 2.21 -9.91
N ASP A 7 -12.49 2.04 -8.67
CA ASP A 7 -12.72 3.17 -7.77
C ASP A 7 -11.38 3.68 -7.20
N ASP A 8 -11.42 4.87 -6.60
CA ASP A 8 -10.23 5.52 -6.06
C ASP A 8 -9.55 4.68 -4.97
N SER A 9 -10.33 3.97 -4.15
CA SER A 9 -9.79 3.10 -3.09
C SER A 9 -8.95 1.96 -3.67
N THR A 10 -9.45 1.32 -4.74
CA THR A 10 -8.74 0.25 -5.44
C THR A 10 -7.51 0.79 -6.15
N LEU A 11 -7.59 1.95 -6.80
CA LEU A 11 -6.45 2.59 -7.44
C LEU A 11 -5.33 2.90 -6.44
N ILE A 12 -5.66 3.52 -5.30
CA ILE A 12 -4.67 3.86 -4.26
C ILE A 12 -4.00 2.59 -3.71
N ARG A 13 -4.73 1.49 -3.53
CA ARG A 13 -4.16 0.21 -3.10
C ARG A 13 -3.21 -0.40 -4.13
N ILE A 14 -3.52 -0.27 -5.43
CA ILE A 14 -2.62 -0.69 -6.51
C ILE A 14 -1.33 0.14 -6.48
N PHE A 15 -1.43 1.46 -6.30
CA PHE A 15 -0.25 2.33 -6.15
C PHE A 15 0.59 1.96 -4.92
N ALA A 16 -0.06 1.71 -3.78
CA ALA A 16 0.62 1.27 -2.56
C ALA A 16 1.39 -0.05 -2.78
N LEU A 17 0.80 -1.00 -3.51
CA LEU A 17 1.48 -2.26 -3.84
C LEU A 17 2.67 -2.04 -4.78
N HIS A 18 2.49 -1.21 -5.83
CA HIS A 18 3.56 -0.88 -6.76
C HIS A 18 4.74 -0.19 -6.06
N GLU A 19 4.49 0.77 -5.18
CA GLU A 19 5.55 1.43 -4.41
C GLU A 19 6.26 0.48 -3.45
N LEU A 20 5.57 -0.49 -2.86
CA LEU A 20 6.21 -1.52 -2.03
C LEU A 20 7.22 -2.36 -2.84
N HIS A 21 6.86 -2.72 -4.06
CA HIS A 21 7.75 -3.47 -4.96
C HIS A 21 8.97 -2.63 -5.32
N ARG A 22 8.78 -1.35 -5.67
CA ARG A 22 9.88 -0.43 -5.94
C ARG A 22 10.79 -0.26 -4.72
N LEU A 23 10.22 -0.10 -3.52
CA LEU A 23 10.97 -0.02 -2.28
C LEU A 23 11.84 -1.26 -2.05
N LYS A 24 11.29 -2.46 -2.31
CA LYS A 24 12.02 -3.72 -2.20
C LYS A 24 13.20 -3.80 -3.19
N GLU A 25 13.00 -3.34 -4.42
CA GLU A 25 14.03 -3.36 -5.47
C GLU A 25 15.16 -2.34 -5.23
N HIS A 26 14.86 -1.18 -4.64
CA HIS A 26 15.83 -0.11 -4.40
C HIS A 26 16.58 -0.23 -3.05
N GLY A 27 16.30 -1.29 -2.29
CA GLY A 27 16.93 -1.55 -1.00
C GLY A 27 16.05 -1.09 0.17
N LEU A 28 15.70 -2.04 1.03
CA LEU A 28 14.81 -1.81 2.15
C LEU A 28 15.59 -1.21 3.33
N THR A 29 15.47 0.11 3.53
CA THR A 29 15.98 0.78 4.74
C THR A 29 14.84 0.99 5.74
N ARG A 30 15.18 1.07 7.03
CA ARG A 30 14.19 1.39 8.07
C ARG A 30 13.48 2.71 7.81
N GLY A 31 14.22 3.73 7.36
CA GLY A 31 13.64 5.05 7.05
C GLY A 31 12.64 4.98 5.90
N ALA A 32 12.99 4.30 4.81
CA ALA A 32 12.12 4.18 3.65
C ALA A 32 10.88 3.31 3.93
N LEU A 33 11.00 2.29 4.79
CA LEU A 33 9.85 1.50 5.25
C LEU A 33 8.90 2.33 6.14
N LEU A 34 9.43 3.17 7.03
CA LEU A 34 8.63 4.05 7.88
C LEU A 34 7.90 5.12 7.06
N ASP A 35 8.57 5.69 6.06
CA ASP A 35 7.98 6.65 5.12
C ASP A 35 6.82 6.00 4.35
N TYR A 36 7.05 4.85 3.72
CA TYR A 36 6.02 4.06 3.04
C TYR A 36 4.82 3.75 3.97
N HIS A 37 5.10 3.26 5.17
CA HIS A 37 4.08 2.92 6.15
C HIS A 37 3.24 4.15 6.53
N SER A 38 3.88 5.30 6.74
CA SER A 38 3.19 6.54 7.12
C SER A 38 2.25 7.03 6.01
N ARG A 39 2.61 6.86 4.73
CA ARG A 39 1.75 7.23 3.60
C ARG A 39 0.51 6.35 3.46
N TYR A 40 0.64 5.04 3.67
CA TYR A 40 -0.44 4.08 3.34
C TYR A 40 -1.15 3.45 4.54
N LYS A 41 -0.74 3.74 5.78
CA LYS A 41 -1.37 3.21 7.01
C LYS A 41 -2.89 3.33 7.00
N LEU A 42 -3.42 4.52 6.69
CA LEU A 42 -4.88 4.74 6.69
C LEU A 42 -5.57 3.99 5.55
N VAL A 43 -4.92 3.86 4.39
CA VAL A 43 -5.43 3.07 3.25
C VAL A 43 -5.60 1.61 3.66
N PHE A 44 -4.60 1.03 4.34
CA PHE A 44 -4.67 -0.36 4.80
C PHE A 44 -5.69 -0.56 5.91
N LEU A 45 -5.77 0.37 6.88
CA LEU A 45 -6.77 0.32 7.94
C LEU A 45 -8.20 0.42 7.39
N ALA A 46 -8.42 1.26 6.37
CA ALA A 46 -9.71 1.38 5.70
C ALA A 46 -10.07 0.12 4.89
N HIS A 47 -9.07 -0.57 4.33
CA HIS A 47 -9.29 -1.82 3.61
C HIS A 47 -9.61 -2.99 4.54
N SER A 48 -8.80 -3.19 5.59
CA SER A 48 -9.05 -4.17 6.65
C SER A 48 -8.18 -3.89 7.87
N GLN A 49 -8.78 -3.30 8.89
CA GLN A 49 -8.11 -3.07 10.17
C GLN A 49 -7.63 -4.37 10.85
N PRO A 50 -8.41 -5.48 10.88
CA PRO A 50 -7.93 -6.74 11.45
C PRO A 50 -6.70 -7.29 10.74
N GLU A 51 -6.68 -7.32 9.40
CA GLU A 51 -5.53 -7.84 8.66
C GLU A 51 -4.31 -6.94 8.81
N TYR A 52 -4.49 -5.61 8.79
CA TYR A 52 -3.38 -4.69 8.98
C TYR A 52 -2.71 -4.86 10.35
N ARG A 53 -3.48 -5.05 11.43
CA ARG A 53 -2.93 -5.26 12.78
C ARG A 53 -2.14 -6.56 12.93
N LYS A 54 -2.40 -7.58 12.10
CA LYS A 54 -1.62 -8.84 12.13
C LYS A 54 -0.19 -8.66 11.61
N LEU A 55 0.09 -7.57 10.88
CA LEU A 55 1.41 -7.29 10.32
C LEU A 55 2.42 -6.83 11.38
N GLY A 56 1.96 -6.36 12.55
CA GLY A 56 2.78 -5.73 13.60
C GLY A 56 2.92 -4.23 13.42
#